data_AF-A0A7W4JMK8-F1
#
_entry.id   AF-A0A7W4JMK8-F1
#
_cell.length_a   1.000
_cell.length_b   1.000
_cell.length_c   1.000
_cell.angle_alpha   90.00
_cell.angle_beta   90.00
_cell.angle_gamma   90.00
#
_symmetry.space_group_name_H-M   'P 1'
#
loop_
_entity.id
_entity.type
_entity.pdbx_description
1 polymer ?
#
loop_
_entity_poly.entity_id
_entity_poly.type
_entity_poly.pdbx_seq_one_letter_code
_entity_poly.pdbx_strand_id
1 'polypeptide(L)'
;MEMLIGPKGRIWYPNSRELSNYLGYHGGDFDVVSYCIRNLGFAAVAIFPSYTRIRFQPALLPAACLQRVLEIILYRAPQRVVLERAATLFSPLEVFHNLNDAVARLRTLQIATPGEVEPSGSPTIVSLSLDRLQDPKRAGMQAAFEMWKKARRYANTQTVTQIATNSLFGGGAVAWMPGQDRCLIEAWPQTYGKYGKLSYDSLLGRDVRDLPDSRYILPTTRSYFSVVQDQAPRLELIEALVTHPDGSMFWSRYERLLLPWRTGASDTFVSSMPALRLVRNC
;
A
#
# COMPACT_ATOMS: atom_id res chain seq x y z
N MET A 1 7.89 -25.18 -11.29
CA MET A 1 9.23 -24.98 -11.90
C MET A 1 9.78 -23.65 -11.42
N GLU A 2 11.03 -23.58 -10.94
CA GLU A 2 11.68 -22.33 -10.50
C GLU A 2 12.82 -21.96 -11.46
N MET A 3 12.89 -20.69 -11.81
CA MET A 3 13.94 -20.11 -12.65
C MET A 3 14.47 -18.83 -12.02
N LEU A 4 15.73 -18.53 -12.29
CA LEU A 4 16.44 -17.36 -11.82
C LEU A 4 16.62 -16.38 -12.98
N ILE A 5 16.28 -15.11 -12.77
CA ILE A 5 16.47 -14.04 -13.75
C ILE A 5 17.63 -13.19 -13.27
N GLY A 6 18.73 -13.24 -14.01
CA GLY A 6 19.95 -12.52 -13.66
C GLY A 6 19.84 -11.01 -13.90
N PRO A 7 20.82 -10.22 -13.44
CA PRO A 7 20.81 -8.76 -13.51
C PRO A 7 20.72 -8.22 -14.94
N LYS A 8 21.21 -8.99 -15.93
CA LYS A 8 21.13 -8.67 -17.37
C LYS A 8 19.88 -9.22 -18.07
N GLY A 9 18.90 -9.72 -17.34
CA GLY A 9 17.67 -10.32 -17.89
C GLY A 9 17.84 -11.71 -18.52
N ARG A 10 18.97 -12.39 -18.28
CA ARG A 10 19.21 -13.78 -18.69
C ARG A 10 18.52 -14.75 -17.73
N ILE A 11 17.94 -15.82 -18.25
CA ILE A 11 17.32 -16.89 -17.47
C ILE A 11 18.38 -17.93 -17.10
N TRP A 12 18.36 -18.35 -15.84
CA TRP A 12 19.22 -19.36 -15.24
C TRP A 12 18.36 -20.40 -14.53
N TYR A 13 18.91 -21.61 -14.37
CA TYR A 13 18.27 -22.65 -13.58
C TYR A 13 19.12 -22.92 -12.33
N PRO A 14 18.53 -22.96 -11.12
CA PRO A 14 19.27 -23.04 -9.85
C PRO A 14 20.31 -24.16 -9.77
N ASN A 15 20.09 -25.26 -10.48
CA ASN A 15 20.95 -26.46 -10.44
C ASN A 15 21.74 -26.68 -11.75
N SER A 16 21.84 -25.68 -12.63
CA SER A 16 22.61 -25.83 -13.87
C SER A 16 24.11 -25.58 -13.66
N ARG A 17 24.95 -26.35 -14.34
CA ARG A 17 26.41 -26.10 -14.39
C ARG A 17 26.74 -24.70 -14.88
N GLU A 18 25.90 -24.17 -15.77
CA GLU A 18 26.04 -22.83 -16.31
C GLU A 18 25.97 -21.76 -15.21
N LEU A 19 25.02 -21.89 -14.28
CA LEU A 19 24.89 -20.98 -13.14
C LEU A 19 26.07 -21.13 -12.18
N SER A 20 26.49 -22.35 -11.87
CA SER A 20 27.66 -22.60 -11.02
C SER A 20 28.94 -21.96 -11.60
N ASN A 21 29.15 -22.10 -12.91
CA ASN A 21 30.26 -21.47 -13.62
C ASN A 21 30.17 -19.94 -13.57
N TYR A 22 28.97 -19.38 -13.73
CA TYR A 22 28.74 -17.95 -13.65
C TYR A 22 29.03 -17.37 -12.26
N LEU A 23 28.67 -18.11 -11.21
CA LEU A 23 28.90 -17.71 -9.82
C LEU A 23 30.34 -17.99 -9.35
N GLY A 24 31.11 -18.79 -10.09
CA GLY A 24 32.44 -19.25 -9.69
C GLY A 24 32.40 -20.13 -8.44
N TYR A 25 31.26 -20.77 -8.15
CA TYR A 25 31.04 -21.56 -6.95
C TYR A 25 30.38 -22.91 -7.30
N HIS A 26 31.00 -23.98 -6.81
CA HIS A 26 30.65 -25.37 -7.15
C HIS A 26 30.25 -26.22 -5.94
N GLY A 27 30.29 -25.67 -4.73
CA GLY A 27 29.83 -26.37 -3.54
C GLY A 27 28.29 -26.39 -3.45
N GLY A 28 27.76 -27.17 -2.52
CA GLY A 28 26.33 -27.27 -2.25
C GLY A 28 25.97 -26.90 -0.81
N ASP A 29 26.85 -26.20 -0.11
CA ASP A 29 26.73 -25.95 1.33
C ASP A 29 25.83 -24.74 1.68
N PHE A 30 25.33 -24.00 0.69
CA PHE A 30 24.43 -22.88 0.92
C PHE A 30 23.29 -22.78 -0.11
N ASP A 31 22.22 -22.05 0.28
CA ASP A 31 21.08 -21.76 -0.58
C ASP A 31 21.45 -20.74 -1.67
N VAL A 32 21.86 -21.27 -2.83
CA VAL A 32 22.29 -20.49 -4.00
C VAL A 32 21.21 -19.54 -4.52
N VAL A 33 19.93 -19.92 -4.42
CA VAL A 33 18.80 -19.10 -4.88
C VAL A 33 18.68 -17.88 -3.98
N SER A 34 18.63 -18.08 -2.66
CA SER A 34 18.54 -17.00 -1.71
C SER A 34 19.77 -16.09 -1.76
N TYR A 35 20.97 -16.63 -1.94
CA TYR A 35 22.19 -15.83 -2.11
C TYR A 35 22.13 -14.94 -3.36
N CYS A 36 21.76 -15.51 -4.52
CA CYS A 36 21.63 -14.75 -5.77
C CYS A 36 20.65 -13.59 -5.64
N ILE A 37 19.50 -13.83 -5.01
CA ILE A 37 18.48 -12.79 -4.80
C ILE A 37 19.00 -11.70 -3.87
N ARG A 38 19.61 -12.09 -2.73
CA ARG A 38 19.98 -11.15 -1.67
C ARG A 38 21.22 -10.31 -1.97
N ASN A 39 22.10 -10.81 -2.83
CA ASN A 39 23.42 -10.21 -3.01
C ASN A 39 23.74 -9.84 -4.47
N LEU A 40 23.13 -10.50 -5.45
CA LEU A 40 23.56 -10.40 -6.86
C LEU A 40 22.52 -9.75 -7.79
N GLY A 41 21.40 -9.27 -7.24
CA GLY A 41 20.34 -8.62 -8.03
C GLY A 41 19.56 -9.57 -8.93
N PHE A 42 19.43 -10.83 -8.51
CA PHE A 42 18.58 -11.80 -9.19
C PHE A 42 17.12 -11.70 -8.70
N ALA A 43 16.19 -12.12 -9.56
CA ALA A 43 14.84 -12.47 -9.15
C ALA A 43 14.59 -13.97 -9.39
N ALA A 44 13.91 -14.66 -8.48
CA ALA A 44 13.41 -16.01 -8.72
C ALA A 44 11.94 -15.97 -9.14
N VAL A 45 11.59 -16.70 -10.20
CA VAL A 45 10.21 -16.88 -10.66
C VAL A 45 9.88 -18.36 -10.52
N ALA A 46 8.95 -18.68 -9.63
CA ALA A 46 8.45 -20.03 -9.41
C ALA A 46 7.00 -20.12 -9.89
N ILE A 47 6.75 -21.01 -10.84
CA ILE A 47 5.43 -21.22 -11.44
C ILE A 47 4.76 -22.42 -10.78
N PHE A 48 3.55 -22.20 -10.29
CA PHE A 48 2.63 -23.19 -9.73
C PHE A 48 1.32 -23.21 -10.52
N PRO A 49 0.48 -24.27 -10.40
CA PRO A 49 -0.77 -24.37 -11.15
C PRO A 49 -1.74 -23.19 -10.92
N SER A 50 -1.78 -22.63 -9.71
CA SER A 50 -2.75 -21.60 -9.32
C SER A 50 -2.15 -20.20 -9.11
N TYR A 51 -0.83 -20.07 -9.15
CA TYR A 51 -0.15 -18.78 -8.97
C TYR A 51 1.29 -18.82 -9.50
N THR A 52 1.83 -17.63 -9.78
CA THR A 52 3.26 -17.43 -10.02
C THR A 52 3.85 -16.65 -8.86
N ARG A 53 4.89 -17.20 -8.22
CA ARG A 53 5.64 -16.52 -7.16
C ARG A 53 6.89 -15.86 -7.71
N ILE A 54 7.14 -14.63 -7.30
CA ILE A 54 8.30 -13.83 -7.68
C ILE A 54 9.02 -13.42 -6.40
N ARG A 55 10.24 -13.90 -6.21
CA ARG A 55 11.10 -13.57 -5.07
C ARG A 55 12.21 -12.64 -5.54
N PHE A 56 12.39 -11.50 -4.88
CA PHE A 56 13.41 -10.53 -5.29
C PHE A 56 13.81 -9.61 -4.13
N GLN A 57 14.97 -8.97 -4.23
CA GLN A 57 15.36 -7.87 -3.36
C GLN A 57 15.15 -6.55 -4.11
N PRO A 58 14.16 -5.71 -3.72
CA PRO A 58 13.82 -4.48 -4.46
C PRO A 58 15.04 -3.58 -4.71
N ALA A 59 15.83 -3.35 -3.66
CA ALA A 59 17.05 -2.56 -3.67
C ALA A 59 18.09 -3.02 -4.71
N LEU A 60 18.14 -4.30 -5.03
CA LEU A 60 19.12 -4.85 -5.96
C LEU A 60 18.53 -5.21 -7.31
N LEU A 61 17.24 -4.98 -7.57
CA LEU A 61 16.54 -5.48 -8.76
C LEU A 61 16.79 -4.60 -10.00
N PRO A 62 17.66 -5.00 -10.96
CA PRO A 62 18.00 -4.14 -12.08
C PRO A 62 16.89 -4.08 -13.12
N ALA A 63 16.85 -3.00 -13.91
CA ALA A 63 15.84 -2.75 -14.95
C ALA A 63 15.67 -3.94 -15.92
N ALA A 64 16.77 -4.49 -16.41
CA ALA A 64 16.75 -5.62 -17.35
C ALA A 64 16.22 -6.92 -16.71
N CYS A 65 16.52 -7.15 -15.42
CA CYS A 65 15.95 -8.28 -14.67
C CYS A 65 14.44 -8.11 -14.53
N LEU A 66 13.98 -6.93 -14.07
CA LEU A 66 12.55 -6.64 -13.95
C LEU A 66 11.84 -6.79 -15.28
N GLN A 67 12.38 -6.22 -16.36
CA GLN A 67 11.77 -6.33 -17.69
C GLN A 67 11.53 -7.79 -18.07
N ARG A 68 12.53 -8.66 -17.88
CA ARG A 68 12.37 -10.10 -18.17
C ARG A 68 11.33 -10.76 -17.28
N VAL A 69 11.27 -10.42 -15.99
CA VAL A 69 10.21 -10.90 -15.10
C VAL A 69 8.83 -10.48 -15.61
N LEU A 70 8.67 -9.21 -16.04
CA LEU A 70 7.42 -8.70 -16.60
C LEU A 70 7.02 -9.43 -17.88
N GLU A 71 7.96 -9.67 -18.80
CA GLU A 71 7.72 -10.44 -20.02
C GLU A 71 7.18 -11.84 -19.70
N ILE A 72 7.79 -12.54 -18.73
CA ILE A 72 7.37 -13.89 -18.33
C ILE A 72 5.94 -13.89 -17.78
N ILE A 73 5.60 -12.96 -16.88
CA ILE A 73 4.27 -12.94 -16.26
C ILE A 73 3.18 -12.43 -17.22
N LEU A 74 3.51 -11.51 -18.13
CA LEU A 74 2.60 -11.04 -19.17
C LEU A 74 2.30 -12.15 -20.18
N TYR A 75 3.32 -12.89 -20.61
CA TYR A 75 3.15 -14.02 -21.52
C TYR A 75 2.33 -15.16 -20.90
N ARG A 76 2.59 -15.49 -19.62
CA ARG A 76 1.88 -16.58 -18.94
C ARG A 76 0.48 -16.21 -18.45
N ALA A 77 0.23 -14.92 -18.22
CA ALA A 77 -1.02 -14.39 -17.68
C ALA A 77 -1.57 -15.21 -16.48
N PRO A 78 -0.78 -15.40 -15.40
CA PRO A 78 -1.21 -16.22 -14.28
C PRO A 78 -2.43 -15.60 -13.58
N GLN A 79 -3.35 -16.44 -13.10
CA GLN A 79 -4.53 -15.99 -12.35
C GLN A 79 -4.17 -15.23 -11.07
N ARG A 80 -3.02 -15.57 -10.46
CA ARG A 80 -2.52 -14.95 -9.24
C ARG A 80 -1.01 -14.76 -9.32
N VAL A 81 -0.54 -13.61 -8.85
CA VAL A 81 0.90 -13.32 -8.70
C VAL A 81 1.19 -13.12 -7.22
N VAL A 82 2.23 -13.79 -6.71
CA VAL A 82 2.69 -13.64 -5.33
C VAL A 82 4.06 -12.98 -5.36
N LEU A 83 4.20 -11.82 -4.71
CA LEU A 83 5.48 -11.14 -4.55
C LEU A 83 6.06 -11.44 -3.16
N GLU A 84 7.31 -11.84 -3.13
CA GLU A 84 8.08 -12.11 -1.91
C GLU A 84 9.33 -11.24 -1.91
N ARG A 85 9.42 -10.28 -0.99
CA ARG A 85 10.60 -9.43 -0.85
C ARG A 85 11.62 -10.11 0.04
N ALA A 86 12.81 -10.35 -0.49
CA ALA A 86 13.93 -10.87 0.27
C ALA A 86 14.57 -9.78 1.15
N ALA A 87 15.28 -10.20 2.19
CA ALA A 87 16.05 -9.33 3.11
C ALA A 87 15.25 -8.25 3.86
N THR A 88 13.92 -8.39 3.93
CA THR A 88 13.05 -7.53 4.74
C THR A 88 12.42 -8.38 5.84
N LEU A 89 12.84 -8.18 7.10
CA LEU A 89 12.46 -8.99 8.26
C LEU A 89 10.93 -9.13 8.43
N PHE A 90 10.16 -8.17 7.92
CA PHE A 90 8.71 -8.10 8.10
C PHE A 90 7.92 -7.96 6.80
N SER A 91 8.51 -8.20 5.62
CA SER A 91 7.71 -8.07 4.39
C SER A 91 6.73 -9.23 4.27
N PRO A 92 5.42 -8.97 4.15
CA PRO A 92 4.47 -10.03 3.83
C PRO A 92 4.67 -10.55 2.41
N LEU A 93 4.13 -11.74 2.17
CA LEU A 93 3.82 -12.20 0.83
C LEU A 93 2.66 -11.36 0.30
N GLU A 94 2.89 -10.62 -0.79
CA GLU A 94 1.85 -9.82 -1.42
C GLU A 94 1.15 -10.65 -2.50
N VAL A 95 -0.15 -10.92 -2.34
CA VAL A 95 -0.93 -11.73 -3.29
C VAL A 95 -1.80 -10.81 -4.16
N PHE A 96 -1.61 -10.90 -5.47
CA PHE A 96 -2.32 -10.13 -6.48
C PHE A 96 -3.21 -11.05 -7.31
N HIS A 97 -4.48 -10.68 -7.43
CA HIS A 97 -5.46 -11.34 -8.30
C HIS A 97 -5.61 -10.64 -9.66
N ASN A 98 -4.85 -9.56 -9.89
CA ASN A 98 -4.86 -8.77 -11.11
C ASN A 98 -3.40 -8.56 -11.53
N LEU A 99 -3.09 -8.91 -12.78
CA LEU A 99 -1.74 -8.82 -13.33
C LEU A 99 -1.24 -7.37 -13.42
N ASN A 100 -2.11 -6.41 -13.78
CA ASN A 100 -1.75 -5.00 -13.86
C ASN A 100 -1.35 -4.44 -12.49
N ASP A 101 -2.03 -4.87 -11.43
CA ASP A 101 -1.67 -4.48 -10.06
C ASP A 101 -0.30 -5.03 -9.65
N ALA A 102 0.00 -6.28 -10.02
CA ALA A 102 1.30 -6.89 -9.76
C ALA A 102 2.43 -6.19 -10.54
N VAL A 103 2.19 -5.87 -11.82
CA VAL A 103 3.15 -5.14 -12.68
C VAL A 103 3.43 -3.75 -12.12
N ALA A 104 2.39 -2.99 -11.78
CA ALA A 104 2.53 -1.66 -11.19
C ALA A 104 3.31 -1.72 -9.86
N ARG A 105 3.05 -2.73 -9.04
CA ARG A 105 3.75 -2.95 -7.79
C ARG A 105 5.23 -3.24 -7.98
N LEU A 106 5.57 -4.16 -8.89
CA LEU A 106 6.96 -4.50 -9.19
C LEU A 106 7.77 -3.26 -9.65
N ARG A 107 7.19 -2.42 -10.50
CA ARG A 107 7.81 -1.17 -10.94
C ARG A 107 8.01 -0.18 -9.79
N THR A 108 6.99 -0.04 -8.94
CA THR A 108 7.07 0.82 -7.75
C THR A 108 8.21 0.38 -6.83
N LEU A 109 8.32 -0.93 -6.58
CA LEU A 109 9.34 -1.50 -5.71
C LEU A 109 10.75 -1.40 -6.29
N GLN A 110 10.92 -1.42 -7.62
CA GLN A 110 12.22 -1.19 -8.24
C GLN A 110 12.71 0.26 -8.08
N ILE A 111 11.80 1.23 -8.14
CA ILE A 111 12.14 2.66 -8.05
C ILE A 111 12.53 3.04 -6.61
N ALA A 112 12.00 2.33 -5.61
CA ALA A 112 12.40 2.50 -4.21
C ALA A 112 13.91 2.21 -4.07
N THR A 113 14.68 3.24 -3.72
CA THR A 113 16.15 3.28 -3.87
C THR A 113 16.86 2.30 -2.91
N PRO A 114 17.93 1.61 -3.35
CA PRO A 114 18.84 0.91 -2.44
C PRO A 114 19.51 1.90 -1.48
N GLY A 115 19.15 1.86 -0.21
CA GLY A 115 19.76 2.73 0.82
C GLY A 115 18.80 3.26 1.86
N GLU A 116 17.48 3.07 1.70
CA GLU A 116 16.56 3.21 2.82
C GLU A 116 16.77 2.02 3.78
N VAL A 117 17.70 2.25 4.70
CA VAL A 117 17.93 1.48 5.92
C VAL A 117 16.58 1.27 6.60
N GLU A 118 16.08 0.04 6.55
CA GLU A 118 14.80 -0.37 7.13
C GLU A 118 13.59 0.42 6.57
N PRO A 119 12.35 -0.12 6.59
CA PRO A 119 11.22 0.77 6.54
C PRO A 119 11.38 1.71 7.74
N SER A 120 11.60 3.00 7.52
CA SER A 120 11.86 4.01 8.55
C SER A 120 10.66 4.25 9.51
N GLY A 121 9.77 3.27 9.66
CA GLY A 121 8.42 3.43 10.20
C GLY A 121 7.52 4.32 9.33
N SER A 122 8.09 5.04 8.35
CA SER A 122 7.35 5.97 7.52
C SER A 122 6.52 5.19 6.50
N PRO A 123 5.24 5.55 6.32
CA PRO A 123 4.36 4.88 5.39
C PRO A 123 4.76 5.21 3.94
N THR A 124 4.69 4.21 3.08
CA THR A 124 4.71 4.42 1.62
C THR A 124 3.31 4.82 1.17
N ILE A 125 3.20 5.98 0.51
CA ILE A 125 1.93 6.52 0.01
C ILE A 125 2.05 6.73 -1.49
N VAL A 126 1.22 6.02 -2.27
CA VAL A 126 1.21 6.09 -3.73
C VAL A 126 -0.12 6.63 -4.21
N SER A 127 -0.11 7.71 -4.99
CA SER A 127 -1.32 8.21 -5.65
C SER A 127 -1.76 7.23 -6.74
N LEU A 128 -3.05 6.92 -6.76
CA LEU A 128 -3.68 6.02 -7.72
C LEU A 128 -4.65 6.78 -8.64
N SER A 129 -4.87 6.27 -9.85
CA SER A 129 -5.95 6.78 -10.70
C SER A 129 -7.32 6.48 -10.08
N LEU A 130 -8.23 7.46 -10.15
CA LEU A 130 -9.63 7.32 -9.76
C LEU A 130 -10.39 6.32 -10.64
N ASP A 131 -9.91 6.01 -11.85
CA ASP A 131 -10.52 5.01 -12.75
C ASP A 131 -10.57 3.62 -12.09
N ARG A 132 -9.68 3.35 -11.12
CA ARG A 132 -9.67 2.10 -10.36
C ARG A 132 -10.95 1.90 -9.56
N LEU A 133 -11.70 2.96 -9.25
CA LEU A 133 -12.99 2.88 -8.56
C LEU A 133 -14.05 2.09 -9.34
N GLN A 134 -13.87 1.87 -10.65
CA GLN A 134 -14.78 1.07 -11.47
C GLN A 134 -14.71 -0.45 -11.18
N ASP A 135 -13.69 -0.90 -10.45
CA ASP A 135 -13.57 -2.29 -10.02
C ASP A 135 -14.65 -2.62 -8.97
N PRO A 136 -15.44 -3.72 -9.13
CA PRO A 136 -16.47 -4.12 -8.18
C PRO A 136 -15.98 -4.24 -6.73
N LYS A 137 -14.70 -4.55 -6.50
CA LYS A 137 -14.11 -4.61 -5.15
C LYS A 137 -14.09 -3.26 -4.43
N ARG A 138 -14.28 -2.16 -5.15
CA ARG A 138 -14.27 -0.78 -4.66
C ARG A 138 -15.64 -0.11 -4.74
N ALA A 139 -16.72 -0.89 -4.91
CA ALA A 139 -18.07 -0.35 -5.04
C ALA A 139 -18.46 0.63 -3.93
N GLY A 140 -18.02 0.41 -2.68
CA GLY A 140 -18.26 1.34 -1.56
C GLY A 140 -17.58 2.70 -1.76
N MET A 141 -16.30 2.70 -2.15
CA MET A 141 -15.56 3.94 -2.49
C MET A 141 -16.17 4.65 -3.70
N GLN A 142 -16.58 3.89 -4.71
CA GLN A 142 -17.25 4.43 -5.89
C GLN A 142 -18.57 5.12 -5.52
N ALA A 143 -19.41 4.46 -4.72
CA ALA A 143 -20.69 5.02 -4.30
C ALA A 143 -20.52 6.35 -3.55
N ALA A 144 -19.56 6.42 -2.64
CA ALA A 144 -19.27 7.67 -1.92
C ALA A 144 -18.66 8.76 -2.81
N PHE A 145 -17.82 8.38 -3.78
CA PHE A 145 -17.33 9.32 -4.78
C PHE A 145 -18.48 9.93 -5.60
N GLU A 146 -19.45 9.11 -6.00
CA GLU A 146 -20.66 9.60 -6.67
C GLU A 146 -21.51 10.50 -5.77
N MET A 147 -21.66 10.17 -4.49
CA MET A 147 -22.35 11.04 -3.53
C MET A 147 -21.67 12.40 -3.40
N TRP A 148 -20.34 12.42 -3.29
CA TRP A 148 -19.56 13.65 -3.23
C TRP A 148 -19.71 14.50 -4.48
N LYS A 149 -19.70 13.89 -5.67
CA LYS A 149 -19.97 14.59 -6.93
C LYS A 149 -21.39 15.17 -6.97
N LYS A 150 -22.40 14.39 -6.58
CA LYS A 150 -23.81 14.84 -6.54
C LYS A 150 -24.02 16.01 -5.59
N ALA A 151 -23.36 15.98 -4.43
CA ALA A 151 -23.37 17.04 -3.44
C ALA A 151 -22.57 18.29 -3.89
N ARG A 152 -21.92 18.25 -5.06
CA ARG A 152 -21.08 19.34 -5.59
C ARG A 152 -20.03 19.81 -4.58
N ARG A 153 -19.49 18.88 -3.79
CA ARG A 153 -18.47 19.13 -2.75
C ARG A 153 -18.96 19.94 -1.54
N TYR A 154 -20.27 20.18 -1.41
CA TYR A 154 -20.85 20.89 -0.28
C TYR A 154 -21.55 19.92 0.67
N ALA A 155 -21.42 20.17 1.97
CA ALA A 155 -22.11 19.45 3.02
C ALA A 155 -22.56 20.46 4.08
N ASN A 156 -23.79 20.34 4.57
CA ASN A 156 -24.20 21.07 5.76
C ASN A 156 -23.88 20.23 7.01
N THR A 157 -24.01 20.81 8.20
CA THR A 157 -23.72 20.13 9.48
C THR A 157 -24.44 18.79 9.62
N GLN A 158 -25.70 18.70 9.18
CA GLN A 158 -26.48 17.46 9.20
C GLN A 158 -25.88 16.38 8.27
N THR A 159 -25.35 16.79 7.11
CA THR A 159 -24.68 15.92 6.15
C THR A 159 -23.34 15.42 6.70
N VAL A 160 -22.62 16.23 7.48
CA VAL A 160 -21.36 15.81 8.13
C VAL A 160 -21.60 14.64 9.08
N THR A 161 -22.59 14.76 9.97
CA THR A 161 -22.96 13.67 10.90
C THR A 161 -23.40 12.41 10.15
N GLN A 162 -24.15 12.57 9.05
CA GLN A 162 -24.52 11.45 8.19
C GLN A 162 -23.30 10.80 7.55
N ILE A 163 -22.34 11.57 7.04
CA ILE A 163 -21.10 11.04 6.46
C ILE A 163 -20.29 10.28 7.51
N ALA A 164 -20.14 10.83 8.71
CA ALA A 164 -19.42 10.21 9.82
C ALA A 164 -20.01 8.85 10.24
N THR A 165 -21.34 8.72 10.23
CA THR A 165 -22.05 7.53 10.70
C THR A 165 -22.40 6.54 9.58
N ASN A 166 -22.26 6.94 8.32
CA ASN A 166 -22.67 6.12 7.19
C ASN A 166 -21.63 5.03 6.86
N SER A 167 -22.12 3.78 6.84
CA SER A 167 -21.33 2.59 6.55
C SER A 167 -20.73 2.58 5.14
N LEU A 168 -21.31 3.31 4.18
CA LEU A 168 -20.74 3.53 2.84
C LEU A 168 -19.43 4.29 2.90
N PHE A 169 -19.29 5.23 3.84
CA PHE A 169 -18.03 5.89 4.15
C PHE A 169 -17.10 5.03 5.03
N GLY A 170 -17.50 3.80 5.35
CA GLY A 170 -16.79 2.87 6.22
C GLY A 170 -16.88 3.24 7.70
N GLY A 171 -17.93 4.00 8.06
CA GLY A 171 -17.95 4.80 9.30
C GLY A 171 -16.81 5.81 9.31
N GLY A 172 -16.47 6.37 8.16
CA GLY A 172 -15.14 6.89 7.79
C GLY A 172 -14.60 7.99 8.68
N ALA A 173 -13.27 8.14 8.66
CA ALA A 173 -12.63 9.24 9.36
C ALA A 173 -13.16 10.56 8.78
N VAL A 174 -13.72 11.39 9.64
CA VAL A 174 -14.00 12.79 9.31
C VAL A 174 -12.95 13.61 10.04
N ALA A 175 -12.17 14.35 9.26
CA ALA A 175 -11.17 15.26 9.78
C ALA A 175 -11.58 16.71 9.46
N TRP A 176 -11.92 17.47 10.49
CA TRP A 176 -12.24 18.89 10.36
C TRP A 176 -10.95 19.70 10.19
N MET A 177 -10.98 20.66 9.26
CA MET A 177 -9.81 21.46 8.91
C MET A 177 -10.12 22.96 9.05
N PRO A 178 -10.32 23.44 10.29
CA PRO A 178 -10.63 24.85 10.54
C PRO A 178 -9.41 25.67 10.13
N GLY A 179 -9.60 26.70 9.29
CA GLY A 179 -8.49 27.55 8.83
C GLY A 179 -7.38 26.85 8.02
N GLN A 180 -7.54 25.55 7.71
CA GLN A 180 -6.58 24.69 6.99
C GLN A 180 -5.20 24.53 7.66
N ASP A 181 -5.01 24.98 8.91
CA ASP A 181 -3.77 24.87 9.68
C ASP A 181 -3.79 23.70 10.67
N ARG A 182 -5.00 23.26 11.05
CA ARG A 182 -5.25 22.14 11.95
C ARG A 182 -6.05 21.03 11.27
N CYS A 183 -5.94 19.84 11.84
CA CYS A 183 -6.68 18.67 11.39
C CYS A 183 -7.23 17.97 12.64
N LEU A 184 -8.50 18.21 12.93
CA LEU A 184 -9.19 17.74 14.12
C LEU A 184 -10.02 16.50 13.78
N ILE A 185 -9.97 15.48 14.63
CA ILE A 185 -10.67 14.23 14.39
C ILE A 185 -12.12 14.38 14.85
N GLU A 186 -13.07 14.44 13.92
CA GLU A 186 -14.51 14.54 14.23
C GLU A 186 -15.17 13.16 14.32
N ALA A 187 -14.69 12.22 13.50
CA ALA A 187 -15.11 10.83 13.53
C ALA A 187 -13.93 9.92 13.22
N TRP A 188 -13.90 8.75 13.85
CA TRP A 188 -12.89 7.72 13.59
C TRP A 188 -13.47 6.59 12.73
N PRO A 189 -12.71 6.01 11.78
CA PRO A 189 -13.23 4.95 10.93
C PRO A 189 -13.60 3.73 11.76
N GLN A 190 -14.90 3.40 11.83
CA GLN A 190 -15.39 2.24 12.58
C GLN A 190 -14.80 0.92 12.07
N THR A 191 -14.38 0.88 10.80
CA THR A 191 -13.65 -0.24 10.21
C THR A 191 -12.34 -0.58 10.93
N TYR A 192 -11.73 0.35 11.68
CA TYR A 192 -10.53 0.08 12.48
C TYR A 192 -10.80 -0.64 13.81
N GLY A 193 -12.05 -0.67 14.29
CA GLY A 193 -12.41 -1.42 15.50
C GLY A 193 -12.15 -2.93 15.39
N LYS A 194 -11.88 -3.43 14.18
CA LYS A 194 -11.47 -4.82 13.91
C LYS A 194 -10.02 -5.13 14.28
N TYR A 195 -9.19 -4.12 14.57
CA TYR A 195 -7.74 -4.28 14.77
C TYR A 195 -7.28 -4.03 16.20
N GLY A 196 -8.18 -3.70 17.12
CA GLY A 196 -7.86 -3.53 18.53
C GLY A 196 -9.10 -3.30 19.37
N LYS A 197 -9.03 -3.64 20.66
CA LYS A 197 -10.12 -3.41 21.63
C LYS A 197 -10.20 -1.97 22.14
N LEU A 198 -9.33 -1.09 21.65
CA LEU A 198 -9.26 0.31 22.07
C LEU A 198 -10.46 1.08 21.52
N SER A 199 -11.22 1.71 22.41
CA SER A 199 -12.16 2.76 22.00
C SER A 199 -11.37 3.98 21.55
N TYR A 200 -11.68 4.45 20.34
CA TYR A 200 -11.10 5.64 19.73
C TYR A 200 -11.87 6.92 20.10
N ASP A 201 -12.86 6.85 20.99
CA ASP A 201 -13.65 8.01 21.42
C ASP A 201 -12.76 9.08 22.08
N SER A 202 -11.69 8.64 22.76
CA SER A 202 -10.68 9.51 23.35
C SER A 202 -9.85 10.32 22.33
N LEU A 203 -9.96 10.00 21.04
CA LEU A 203 -9.27 10.72 19.96
C LEU A 203 -10.13 11.83 19.33
N LEU A 204 -11.44 11.82 19.57
CA LEU A 204 -12.34 12.81 18.98
C LEU A 204 -12.01 14.21 19.52
N GLY A 205 -12.05 15.22 18.65
CA GLY A 205 -11.67 16.60 18.91
C GLY A 205 -10.15 16.85 19.01
N ARG A 206 -9.32 15.80 19.06
CA ARG A 206 -7.86 15.94 19.11
C ARG A 206 -7.30 16.29 17.74
N ASP A 207 -6.17 16.99 17.74
CA ASP A 207 -5.40 17.22 16.53
C ASP A 207 -4.67 15.93 16.14
N VAL A 208 -4.58 15.64 14.84
CA VAL A 208 -3.84 14.47 14.35
C VAL A 208 -2.37 14.47 14.80
N ARG A 209 -1.80 15.64 15.11
CA ARG A 209 -0.45 15.77 15.65
C ARG A 209 -0.29 15.18 17.05
N ASP A 210 -1.38 15.06 17.80
CA ASP A 210 -1.37 14.59 19.18
C ASP A 210 -1.60 13.06 19.30
N LEU A 211 -1.68 12.35 18.16
CA LEU A 211 -1.90 10.92 18.10
C LEU A 211 -0.63 10.09 18.40
N PRO A 212 -0.77 8.90 19.02
CA PRO A 212 0.35 8.13 19.57
C PRO A 212 1.34 7.57 18.54
N ASP A 213 0.94 7.39 17.26
CA ASP A 213 1.82 6.92 16.18
C ASP A 213 2.12 8.05 15.19
N SER A 214 2.91 9.04 15.62
CA SER A 214 3.25 10.21 14.79
C SER A 214 4.01 9.84 13.51
N ARG A 215 4.78 8.73 13.51
CA ARG A 215 5.53 8.25 12.35
C ARG A 215 4.61 7.81 11.22
N TYR A 216 3.48 7.19 11.55
CA TYR A 216 2.45 6.84 10.58
C TYR A 216 1.45 7.97 10.32
N ILE A 217 0.97 8.62 11.37
CA ILE A 217 -0.13 9.60 11.27
C ILE A 217 0.31 10.85 10.52
N LEU A 218 1.44 11.46 10.88
CA LEU A 218 1.83 12.74 10.29
C LEU A 218 2.00 12.66 8.77
N PRO A 219 2.70 11.65 8.20
CA PRO A 219 2.80 11.55 6.74
C PRO A 219 1.47 11.24 6.07
N THR A 220 0.62 10.38 6.66
CA THR A 220 -0.68 10.04 6.06
C THR A 220 -1.70 11.16 6.11
N THR A 221 -1.61 12.09 7.06
CA THR A 221 -2.53 13.23 7.15
C THR A 221 -2.10 14.42 6.31
N ARG A 222 -0.84 14.50 5.85
CA ARG A 222 -0.39 15.54 4.89
C ARG A 222 -1.28 15.60 3.65
N SER A 223 -1.73 14.44 3.17
CA SER A 223 -2.63 14.37 2.02
C SER A 223 -3.96 15.09 2.26
N TYR A 224 -4.44 15.19 3.50
CA TYR A 224 -5.70 15.89 3.82
C TYR A 224 -5.60 17.37 3.51
N PHE A 225 -4.49 18.00 3.90
CA PHE A 225 -4.18 19.39 3.57
C PHE A 225 -4.13 19.60 2.06
N SER A 226 -3.44 18.72 1.32
CA SER A 226 -3.36 18.86 -0.14
C SER A 226 -4.72 18.73 -0.84
N VAL A 227 -5.58 17.77 -0.44
CA VAL A 227 -6.89 17.62 -1.09
C VAL A 227 -7.84 18.76 -0.73
N VAL A 228 -7.72 19.33 0.47
CA VAL A 228 -8.48 20.54 0.84
C VAL A 228 -7.99 21.75 0.06
N GLN A 229 -6.68 21.91 -0.12
CA GLN A 229 -6.14 23.01 -0.92
C GLN A 229 -6.57 22.90 -2.39
N ASP A 230 -6.41 21.71 -3.00
CA ASP A 230 -6.73 21.47 -4.41
C ASP A 230 -8.24 21.34 -4.66
N GLN A 231 -9.02 21.10 -3.60
CA GLN A 231 -10.45 20.77 -3.66
C GLN A 231 -10.75 19.62 -4.62
N ALA A 232 -9.82 18.66 -4.68
CA ALA A 232 -9.83 17.54 -5.61
C ALA A 232 -9.79 16.20 -4.83
N PRO A 233 -10.56 15.19 -5.27
CA PRO A 233 -10.57 13.87 -4.66
C PRO A 233 -9.25 13.15 -4.96
N ARG A 234 -8.80 12.30 -4.04
CA ARG A 234 -7.57 11.50 -4.23
C ARG A 234 -7.79 10.07 -3.79
N LEU A 235 -7.34 9.12 -4.61
CA LEU A 235 -7.22 7.73 -4.23
C LEU A 235 -5.74 7.42 -3.96
N GLU A 236 -5.47 6.83 -2.81
CA GLU A 236 -4.12 6.50 -2.36
C GLU A 236 -4.02 5.01 -2.08
N LEU A 237 -2.85 4.43 -2.33
CA LEU A 237 -2.41 3.17 -1.74
C LEU A 237 -1.44 3.50 -0.62
N ILE A 238 -1.75 3.03 0.59
CA ILE A 238 -0.92 3.21 1.76
C ILE A 238 -0.40 1.86 2.20
N GLU A 239 0.90 1.82 2.46
CA GLU A 239 1.57 0.71 3.13
C GLU A 239 2.34 1.23 4.32
N ALA A 240 2.07 0.68 5.49
CA ALA A 240 2.61 1.20 6.73
C ALA A 240 2.86 0.08 7.72
N LEU A 241 3.88 0.28 8.55
CA LEU A 241 3.98 -0.38 9.84
C LEU A 241 3.29 0.53 10.85
N VAL A 242 2.20 0.05 11.46
CA VAL A 242 1.39 0.82 12.41
C VAL A 242 1.68 0.31 13.81
N THR A 243 1.85 1.23 14.75
CA THR A 243 2.11 0.94 16.16
C THR A 243 0.86 1.24 16.97
N HIS A 244 0.36 0.23 17.68
CA HIS A 244 -0.71 0.42 18.64
C HIS A 244 -0.22 1.13 19.91
N PRO A 245 -1.12 1.74 20.69
CA PRO A 245 -0.77 2.34 21.98
C PRO A 245 -0.10 1.39 22.98
N ASP A 246 -0.33 0.08 22.87
CA ASP A 246 0.31 -0.95 23.70
C ASP A 246 1.72 -1.34 23.22
N GLY A 247 2.21 -0.70 22.15
CA GLY A 247 3.50 -0.97 21.53
C GLY A 247 3.51 -2.12 20.54
N SER A 248 2.41 -2.88 20.41
CA SER A 248 2.31 -3.91 19.38
C SER A 248 2.31 -3.27 17.99
N MET A 249 2.96 -3.94 17.03
CA MET A 249 3.06 -3.45 15.67
C MET A 249 2.33 -4.38 14.72
N PHE A 250 1.73 -3.80 13.68
CA PHE A 250 1.19 -4.58 12.57
C PHE A 250 1.50 -3.90 11.26
N TRP A 251 1.77 -4.70 10.25
CA TRP A 251 1.90 -4.21 8.90
C TRP A 251 0.51 -4.13 8.27
N SER A 252 0.24 -3.00 7.62
CA SER A 252 -1.03 -2.73 6.95
C SER A 252 -0.80 -2.25 5.52
N ARG A 253 -1.63 -2.76 4.61
CA ARG A 253 -1.79 -2.22 3.26
C ARG A 253 -3.26 -2.01 2.97
N TYR A 254 -3.58 -0.82 2.52
CA TYR A 254 -4.94 -0.44 2.21
C TYR A 254 -4.99 0.64 1.14
N GLU A 255 -6.07 0.69 0.38
CA GLU A 255 -6.36 1.86 -0.43
C GLU A 255 -7.23 2.82 0.39
N ARG A 256 -7.13 4.13 0.13
CA ARG A 256 -7.93 5.13 0.81
C ARG A 256 -8.40 6.18 -0.16
N LEU A 257 -9.71 6.44 -0.17
CA LEU A 257 -10.30 7.54 -0.91
C LEU A 257 -10.44 8.75 0.01
N LEU A 258 -9.93 9.89 -0.43
CA LEU A 258 -10.02 11.19 0.23
C LEU A 258 -10.97 12.08 -0.56
N LEU A 259 -11.96 12.63 0.12
CA LEU A 259 -12.96 13.52 -0.46
C LEU A 259 -12.98 14.82 0.36
N PRO A 260 -12.55 15.95 -0.22
CA PRO A 260 -12.60 17.25 0.45
C PRO A 260 -13.99 17.87 0.33
N TRP A 261 -14.50 18.42 1.42
CA TRP A 261 -15.83 19.01 1.51
C TRP A 261 -15.76 20.47 1.97
N ARG A 262 -16.77 21.25 1.59
CA ARG A 262 -17.00 22.63 2.05
C ARG A 262 -18.29 22.68 2.86
N THR A 263 -18.29 23.38 3.99
CA THR A 263 -19.46 23.55 4.85
C THR A 263 -19.93 25.00 4.97
N GLY A 264 -19.07 25.95 4.59
CA GLY A 264 -19.33 27.39 4.56
C GLY A 264 -18.24 28.13 3.80
N ALA A 265 -18.06 29.43 4.08
CA ALA A 265 -17.09 30.27 3.36
C ALA A 265 -15.63 29.92 3.64
N SER A 266 -15.31 29.47 4.87
CA SER A 266 -13.94 29.15 5.30
C SER A 266 -13.74 27.69 5.73
N ASP A 267 -14.82 26.98 6.01
CA ASP A 267 -14.76 25.71 6.71
C ASP A 267 -14.76 24.53 5.73
N THR A 268 -13.81 23.64 5.96
CA THR A 268 -13.61 22.44 5.15
C THR A 268 -13.34 21.24 6.03
N PHE A 269 -13.65 20.06 5.50
CA PHE A 269 -13.27 18.80 6.12
C PHE A 269 -12.95 17.77 5.05
N VAL A 270 -12.26 16.72 5.47
CA VAL A 270 -11.97 15.57 4.62
C VAL A 270 -12.70 14.36 5.16
N SER A 271 -13.45 13.67 4.31
CA SER A 271 -13.87 12.30 4.60
C SER A 271 -12.85 11.34 4.00
N SER A 272 -12.36 10.42 4.84
CA SER A 272 -11.32 9.46 4.52
C SER A 272 -11.88 8.04 4.64
N MET A 273 -11.89 7.32 3.53
CA MET A 273 -12.50 6.00 3.42
C MET A 273 -11.45 4.94 3.14
N PRO A 274 -10.96 4.21 4.16
CA PRO A 274 -10.01 3.13 3.96
C PRO A 274 -10.73 1.86 3.44
N ALA A 275 -10.15 1.20 2.44
CA ALA A 275 -10.47 -0.17 2.04
C ALA A 275 -9.25 -1.04 2.31
N LEU A 276 -9.30 -1.78 3.42
CA LEU A 276 -8.20 -2.60 3.86
C LEU A 276 -7.98 -3.79 2.91
N ARG A 277 -6.73 -4.03 2.54
CA ARG A 277 -6.34 -5.15 1.66
C ARG A 277 -5.62 -6.25 2.42
N LEU A 278 -4.74 -5.88 3.34
CA LEU A 278 -3.93 -6.83 4.10
C LEU A 278 -3.54 -6.23 5.46
N VAL A 279 -3.71 -7.00 6.53
CA VAL A 279 -3.19 -6.71 7.87
C VAL A 279 -2.50 -7.96 8.39
N ARG A 280 -1.32 -7.79 8.98
CA ARG A 280 -0.57 -8.87 9.63
C ARG A 280 0.13 -8.34 10.87
N ASN A 281 -0.08 -9.01 12.00
CA ASN A 281 0.66 -8.73 13.24
C ASN A 281 2.15 -9.05 13.04
N CYS A 282 3.01 -8.17 13.55
CA CYS A 282 4.46 -8.33 13.53
C CYS A 282 4.95 -9.20 14.69
#